data_AF-A0A1Z1WN56-F1
#
_entry.id   AF-A0A1Z1WN56-F1
#
_cell.length_a   1.000
_cell.length_b   1.000
_cell.length_c   1.000
_cell.angle_alpha   90.00
_cell.angle_beta   90.00
_cell.angle_gamma   90.00
#
_symmetry.space_group_name_H-M   'P 1'
#
loop_
_entity.id
_entity.type
_entity.pdbx_description
1 polymer ?
#
loop_
_entity_poly.entity_id
_entity_poly.type
_entity_poly.pdbx_seq_one_letter_code
_entity_poly.pdbx_strand_id
1 'polypeptide(L)' 'MTVRDEIAGLAHSDEDLIEFLRRASLPDAESLLDDPRWVEWRGGRPHDYGAV' A
#
# COMPACT_ATOMS: atom_id res chain seq x y z
N MET A 1 -1.03 -1.56 -7.81
CA MET A 1 -0.51 -0.44 -7.01
C MET A 1 0.71 0.16 -7.68
N THR A 2 0.86 1.48 -7.60
CA THR A 2 2.10 2.19 -7.92
C THR A 2 2.71 2.79 -6.65
N VAL A 3 4.03 2.83 -6.56
CA VAL A 3 4.78 3.52 -5.50
C VAL A 3 5.75 4.48 -6.18
N ARG A 4 5.65 5.78 -5.88
CA ARG A 4 6.44 6.84 -6.55
C ARG A 4 6.36 6.77 -8.08
N ASP A 5 5.14 6.63 -8.61
CA ASP A 5 4.83 6.53 -10.05
C ASP A 5 5.28 5.21 -10.75
N GLU A 6 5.97 4.31 -10.04
CA GLU A 6 6.39 3.01 -10.56
C GLU A 6 5.38 1.91 -10.22
N ILE A 7 5.11 0.96 -11.13
CA ILE A 7 4.23 -0.19 -10.86
C ILE A 7 4.93 -1.12 -9.87
N ALA A 8 4.38 -1.20 -8.65
CA ALA A 8 4.95 -2.02 -7.57
C ALA A 8 4.39 -3.45 -7.54
N GLY A 9 3.12 -3.65 -7.92
CA GLY A 9 2.47 -4.97 -7.94
C GLY A 9 1.00 -4.96 -7.51
N LEU A 10 0.47 -6.16 -7.26
CA LEU A 10 -0.85 -6.39 -6.66
C LEU A 10 -0.64 -6.90 -5.24
N ALA A 11 -1.19 -6.20 -4.24
CA ALA A 11 -1.16 -6.64 -2.85
C ALA A 11 -2.48 -7.36 -2.53
N HIS A 12 -2.40 -8.49 -1.84
CA HIS A 12 -3.57 -9.26 -1.38
C HIS A 12 -3.76 -9.16 0.14
N SER A 13 -2.86 -8.47 0.83
CA SER A 13 -2.86 -8.25 2.27
C SER A 13 -2.09 -6.98 2.64
N ASP A 14 -2.23 -6.52 3.89
CA ASP A 14 -1.40 -5.43 4.44
C ASP A 14 0.09 -5.79 4.41
N GLU A 15 0.44 -7.05 4.64
CA GLU A 15 1.82 -7.51 4.68
C GLU A 15 2.51 -7.35 3.31
N ASP A 16 1.81 -7.73 2.22
CA ASP A 16 2.31 -7.52 0.86
C ASP A 16 2.56 -6.04 0.58
N LEU A 17 1.64 -5.19 1.02
CA LEU A 17 1.70 -3.75 0.84
C LEU A 17 2.88 -3.12 1.60
N ILE A 18 3.07 -3.51 2.86
CA ILE A 18 4.19 -3.08 3.71
C ILE A 18 5.51 -3.49 3.06
N GLU A 19 5.62 -4.71 2.54
CA GLU A 19 6.84 -5.19 1.86
C GLU A 19 7.14 -4.39 0.58
N PHE A 20 6.13 -3.99 -0.20
CA PHE A 20 6.33 -3.10 -1.35
C PHE A 20 6.85 -1.72 -0.94
N LEU A 21 6.27 -1.12 0.11
CA LEU A 21 6.69 0.18 0.62
C LEU A 21 8.11 0.13 1.21
N ARG A 22 8.44 -0.96 1.91
CA ARG A 22 9.78 -1.21 2.43
C ARG A 22 10.82 -1.29 1.31
N ARG A 23 10.52 -2.00 0.23
CA ARG A 23 11.39 -2.07 -0.97
C ARG A 23 11.57 -0.71 -1.65
N ALA A 24 10.57 0.15 -1.56
CA ALA A 24 10.66 1.54 -2.00
C ALA A 24 11.35 2.49 -0.99
N SER A 25 11.96 1.94 0.08
CA SER A 25 12.64 2.66 1.15
C SER A 25 11.75 3.64 1.92
N LEU A 26 10.47 3.30 2.10
CA LEU A 26 9.55 4.05 2.95
C LEU A 26 9.50 3.41 4.36
N PRO A 27 10.04 4.07 5.40
CA PRO A 27 9.88 3.62 6.78
C PRO A 27 8.44 3.86 7.26
N ASP A 28 8.04 3.15 8.32
CA ASP A 28 6.74 3.30 9.01
C ASP A 28 5.50 3.10 8.12
N ALA A 29 5.63 2.20 7.14
CA ALA A 29 4.60 1.86 6.16
C ALA A 29 3.22 1.63 6.78
N GLU A 30 3.11 0.86 7.86
CA GLU A 30 1.84 0.60 8.55
C GLU A 30 1.10 1.89 8.91
N SER A 31 1.77 2.85 9.54
CA SER A 31 1.16 4.12 9.94
C SER A 31 0.84 5.05 8.77
N LEU A 32 1.55 4.90 7.65
CA LEU A 32 1.33 5.69 6.44
C LEU A 32 0.09 5.23 5.68
N LEU A 33 -0.28 3.95 5.75
CA LEU A 33 -1.45 3.38 5.08
C LEU A 33 -2.76 3.99 5.57
N ASP A 34 -2.81 4.38 6.85
CA ASP A 34 -3.95 5.01 7.49
C ASP A 34 -4.02 6.52 7.25
N ASP A 35 -2.96 7.16 6.76
CA ASP A 35 -2.94 8.61 6.52
C ASP A 35 -3.37 8.94 5.08
N PRO A 36 -4.58 9.49 4.87
CA PRO A 36 -5.09 9.81 3.55
C PRO A 36 -4.30 10.95 2.85
N ARG A 37 -3.40 11.64 3.55
CA ARG A 37 -2.48 12.62 2.94
C ARG A 37 -1.31 11.95 2.22
N TRP A 38 -1.02 10.70 2.56
CA TRP A 38 0.09 9.92 2.01
C TRP A 38 -0.39 8.86 1.03
N VAL A 39 -1.54 8.23 1.29
CA VAL A 39 -2.08 7.14 0.48
C VAL A 39 -3.47 7.48 -0.04
N GLU A 40 -3.62 7.48 -1.36
CA GLU A 40 -4.91 7.56 -2.05
C GLU A 40 -5.34 6.16 -2.50
N TRP A 41 -6.42 5.66 -1.91
CA TRP A 41 -6.99 4.36 -2.29
C TRP A 41 -7.95 4.50 -3.47
N ARG A 42 -7.69 3.76 -4.56
CA ARG A 42 -8.55 3.71 -5.75
C ARG A 42 -9.40 2.44 -5.72
N GLY A 43 -10.71 2.59 -5.47
CA GLY A 43 -11.69 1.50 -5.58
C GLY A 43 -11.84 0.62 -4.33
N GLY A 44 -11.23 0.98 -3.20
CA GLY A 44 -11.31 0.24 -1.93
C GLY A 44 -10.94 1.12 -0.73
N ARG A 45 -10.89 0.52 0.46
CA ARG A 45 -10.40 1.14 1.71
C ARG A 45 -9.10 0.46 2.14
N PRO A 46 -8.27 1.10 3.00
CA PRO A 46 -7.19 0.38 3.66
C PRO A 46 -7.72 -0.92 4.28
N HIS A 47 -6.91 -1.98 4.24
CA HIS A 47 -7.23 -3.32 4.73
C HIS A 47 -8.26 -4.13 3.90
N ASP A 48 -8.79 -3.58 2.81
CA ASP A 48 -9.72 -4.28 1.91
C ASP A 48 -9.03 -4.62 0.59
N TYR A 49 -8.43 -5.82 0.54
CA TYR A 49 -7.60 -6.28 -0.58
C TYR A 49 -8.30 -7.25 -1.53
N GLY A 50 -9.62 -7.41 -1.40
CA GLY A 50 -10.36 -8.38 -2.21
C GLY A 50 -9.83 -9.80 -2.01
N ALA A 51 -9.85 -10.27 -0.76
CA ALA A 51 -9.72 -11.70 -0.49
C ALA A 51 -10.95 -12.40 -1.08
N VAL A 52 -10.72 -13.17 -2.15
CA VAL A 52 -11.69 -14.13 -2.71
C VAL A 52 -11.63 -15.45 -1.98
#